data_AF-A0AAV2RZ58-F1
#
_entry.id   AF-A0AAV2RZ58-F1
#
_cell.length_a   1.000
_cell.length_b   1.000
_cell.length_c   1.000
_cell.angle_alpha   90.00
_cell.angle_beta   90.00
_cell.angle_gamma   90.00
#
_symmetry.space_group_name_H-M   'P 1'
#
loop_
_entity.id
_entity.type
_entity.pdbx_description
1 polymer ?
#
loop_
_entity_poly.entity_id
_entity_poly.type
_entity_poly.pdbx_seq_one_letter_code
_entity_poly.pdbx_strand_id
1 'polypeptide(L)'
;MDLIYHEKQDGLLCAQHCLNNLLQGQYFSAVDLADIANQMDAAEKAHMAELGVDTDDYRRFMEQPSVNFDDSGMFSVQVISSALRVWDMNLVPFNSSNPHAITAREAVVEESAYICNFREHWLTVRRLGYQWFNLNSLLTFPELISDTYLSLFLTQLRHEGYDIFIVSGPLPPCSADDVLRVTPATQAVKPKLIVDESESSSSKGRSRTAQSKQEDDLRSALAASLKKVGTEGIGTSVMTDETELQMALQMSTEGVTGAQVHSDEDDLQAAIQMSLQESSSAPQRRDSDEELLHQALSLSMQSQQAAPGPSASTGPPQTSTSPEHLSSTPNNHMVSNSEETAPPNAQEIREKRLAFLNKNKP
;
A
#
# COMPACT_ATOMS: atom_id res chain seq x y z
N MET A 1 12.00 7.48 16.83
CA MET A 1 10.69 7.21 16.18
C MET A 1 9.52 7.52 17.11
N ASP A 2 9.81 7.79 18.38
CA ASP A 2 8.96 7.69 19.57
C ASP A 2 7.98 8.88 19.70
N LEU A 3 7.95 9.73 18.68
CA LEU A 3 7.04 10.85 18.47
C LEU A 3 5.91 10.49 17.48
N ILE A 4 6.07 9.44 16.67
CA ILE A 4 5.03 8.92 15.78
C ILE A 4 3.96 8.30 16.67
N TYR A 5 2.71 8.73 16.49
CA TYR A 5 1.58 8.10 17.16
C TYR A 5 1.31 6.74 16.53
N HIS A 6 1.33 5.67 17.33
CA HIS A 6 1.10 4.30 16.89
C HIS A 6 0.31 3.54 17.96
N GLU A 7 -1.01 3.54 17.78
CA GLU A 7 -1.94 2.69 18.51
C GLU A 7 -1.77 1.24 18.06
N LYS A 8 -1.49 0.37 19.04
CA LYS A 8 -1.44 -1.07 18.85
C LYS A 8 -2.85 -1.64 19.01
N GLN A 9 -3.14 -2.70 18.26
CA GLN A 9 -4.44 -3.35 18.32
C GLN A 9 -4.52 -4.39 19.44
N ASP A 10 -5.52 -4.21 20.30
CA ASP A 10 -5.99 -5.21 21.24
C ASP A 10 -7.31 -5.80 20.72
N GLY A 11 -7.35 -7.11 20.49
CA GLY A 11 -8.53 -7.78 19.91
C GLY A 11 -8.70 -7.53 18.41
N LEU A 12 -9.93 -7.28 17.97
CA LEU A 12 -10.32 -7.21 16.55
C LEU A 12 -10.60 -5.78 16.04
N LEU A 13 -10.43 -4.75 16.88
CA LEU A 13 -10.83 -3.35 16.63
C LEU A 13 -9.96 -2.58 15.61
N CYS A 14 -9.49 -3.24 14.55
CA CYS A 14 -8.56 -2.72 13.54
C CYS A 14 -8.98 -1.36 12.95
N ALA A 15 -10.27 -1.12 12.74
CA ALA A 15 -10.77 0.16 12.21
C ALA A 15 -10.51 1.36 13.15
N GLN A 16 -10.62 1.19 14.47
CA GLN A 16 -10.29 2.23 15.45
C GLN A 16 -8.82 2.62 15.33
N HIS A 17 -7.94 1.63 15.46
CA HIS A 17 -6.49 1.84 15.45
C HIS A 17 -6.01 2.36 14.09
N CYS A 18 -6.61 1.92 12.98
CA CYS A 18 -6.37 2.45 11.63
C CYS A 18 -6.71 3.94 11.52
N LEU A 19 -7.89 4.36 11.99
CA LEU A 19 -8.30 5.78 11.95
C LEU A 19 -7.45 6.65 12.88
N ASN A 20 -7.12 6.17 14.08
CA ASN A 20 -6.29 6.91 15.03
C ASN A 20 -4.82 7.00 14.59
N ASN A 21 -4.26 5.95 13.97
CA ASN A 21 -2.93 5.98 13.36
C ASN A 21 -2.89 6.91 12.13
N LEU A 22 -3.94 6.92 11.32
CA LEU A 22 -4.11 7.86 10.21
C LEU A 22 -4.16 9.31 10.69
N LEU A 23 -4.95 9.61 11.74
CA LEU A 23 -5.07 10.96 12.29
C LEU A 23 -3.89 11.35 13.22
N GLN A 24 -3.02 10.41 13.57
CA GLN A 24 -1.93 10.59 14.54
C GLN A 24 -2.42 11.03 15.94
N GLY A 25 -3.51 10.43 16.42
CA GLY A 25 -4.02 10.64 17.78
C GLY A 25 -5.30 9.83 18.07
N GLN A 26 -5.68 9.75 19.35
CA GLN A 26 -6.91 9.09 19.80
C GLN A 26 -8.12 10.01 19.52
N TYR A 27 -8.71 9.88 18.34
CA TYR A 27 -9.86 10.69 17.90
C TYR A 27 -11.16 9.89 17.81
N PHE A 28 -11.07 8.58 17.60
CA PHE A 28 -12.18 7.65 17.62
C PHE A 28 -11.96 6.54 18.65
N SER A 29 -13.03 6.14 19.32
CA SER A 29 -13.13 4.86 20.04
C SER A 29 -14.07 3.91 19.31
N ALA A 30 -14.06 2.63 19.69
CA ALA A 30 -15.02 1.65 19.22
C ALA A 30 -16.49 2.07 19.47
N VAL A 31 -16.76 2.89 20.49
CA VAL A 31 -18.10 3.44 20.76
C VAL A 31 -18.48 4.46 19.70
N ASP A 32 -17.59 5.41 19.38
CA ASP A 32 -17.86 6.43 18.35
C ASP A 32 -18.08 5.80 16.96
N LEU A 33 -17.32 4.75 16.63
CA LEU A 33 -17.50 4.00 15.38
C LEU A 33 -18.79 3.16 15.37
N ALA A 34 -19.18 2.58 16.51
CA ALA A 34 -20.46 1.89 16.64
C ALA A 34 -21.64 2.86 16.55
N ASP A 35 -21.54 4.06 17.13
CA ASP A 35 -22.56 5.11 17.00
C ASP A 35 -22.67 5.62 15.56
N ILE A 36 -21.57 5.69 14.81
CA ILE A 36 -21.59 5.98 13.36
C ILE A 36 -22.28 4.85 12.59
N ALA A 37 -21.95 3.58 12.87
CA ALA A 37 -22.58 2.42 12.22
C ALA A 37 -24.10 2.38 12.49
N ASN A 38 -24.51 2.52 13.75
CA ASN A 38 -25.92 2.59 14.15
C ASN A 38 -26.69 3.74 13.47
N GLN A 39 -26.05 4.90 13.28
CA GLN A 39 -26.64 6.02 12.54
C GLN A 39 -26.81 5.71 11.05
N MET A 40 -25.86 4.99 10.44
CA MET A 40 -25.95 4.56 9.04
C MET A 40 -27.06 3.52 8.85
N ASP A 41 -27.11 2.48 9.69
CA ASP A 41 -28.16 1.47 9.67
C ASP A 41 -29.56 2.08 9.90
N ALA A 42 -29.67 3.08 10.78
CA ALA A 42 -30.91 3.83 11.00
C ALA A 42 -31.32 4.68 9.79
N ALA A 43 -30.36 5.26 9.06
CA ALA A 43 -30.62 6.05 7.85
C ALA A 43 -31.00 5.14 6.66
N GLU A 44 -30.31 4.01 6.48
CA GLU A 44 -30.67 2.98 5.49
C GLU A 44 -32.08 2.44 5.76
N LYS A 45 -32.39 2.14 7.02
CA LYS A 45 -33.73 1.72 7.47
C LYS A 45 -34.82 2.77 7.22
N ALA A 46 -34.51 4.06 7.43
CA ALA A 46 -35.44 5.14 7.13
C ALA A 46 -35.71 5.23 5.61
N HIS A 47 -34.66 5.17 4.77
CA HIS A 47 -34.80 5.16 3.32
C HIS A 47 -35.61 3.93 2.83
N MET A 48 -35.39 2.75 3.41
CA MET A 48 -36.19 1.56 3.09
C MET A 48 -37.65 1.70 3.53
N ALA A 49 -37.93 2.41 4.63
CA ALA A 49 -39.30 2.70 5.06
C ALA A 49 -40.02 3.67 4.10
N GLU A 50 -39.32 4.66 3.55
CA GLU A 50 -39.83 5.58 2.51
C GLU A 50 -40.20 4.86 1.21
N LEU A 51 -39.49 3.77 0.87
CA LEU A 51 -39.79 2.92 -0.29
C LEU A 51 -40.99 1.96 -0.06
N GLY A 52 -41.46 1.82 1.19
CA GLY A 52 -42.69 1.12 1.53
C GLY A 52 -42.52 0.02 2.59
N VAL A 53 -42.98 0.29 3.81
CA VAL A 53 -42.87 -0.60 4.99
C VAL A 53 -43.55 -1.98 4.84
N ASP A 54 -44.54 -2.11 3.96
CA ASP A 54 -45.24 -3.39 3.72
C ASP A 54 -44.50 -4.33 2.75
N THR A 55 -43.45 -3.85 2.07
CA THR A 55 -42.70 -4.64 1.07
C THR A 55 -42.00 -5.86 1.67
N ASP A 56 -41.84 -6.92 0.87
CA ASP A 56 -41.06 -8.10 1.28
C ASP A 56 -39.59 -7.74 1.53
N ASP A 57 -39.06 -6.75 0.83
CA ASP A 57 -37.68 -6.30 0.97
C ASP A 57 -37.46 -5.47 2.25
N TYR A 58 -38.41 -4.63 2.67
CA TYR A 58 -38.36 -4.00 4.00
C TYR A 58 -38.37 -5.04 5.13
N ARG A 59 -39.20 -6.09 5.00
CA ARG A 59 -39.22 -7.19 5.98
C ARG A 59 -37.92 -8.00 6.00
N ARG A 60 -37.30 -8.27 4.84
CA ARG A 60 -35.97 -8.89 4.77
C ARG A 60 -34.87 -8.03 5.37
N PHE A 61 -34.86 -6.73 5.09
CA PHE A 61 -33.90 -5.79 5.66
C PHE A 61 -34.03 -5.72 7.20
N MET A 62 -35.26 -5.79 7.71
CA MET A 62 -35.56 -5.86 9.14
C MET A 62 -35.16 -7.18 9.82
N GLU A 63 -34.96 -8.27 9.07
CA GLU A 63 -34.52 -9.59 9.55
C GLU A 63 -33.00 -9.79 9.43
N GLN A 64 -32.29 -8.91 8.73
CA GLN A 64 -30.83 -8.96 8.57
C GLN A 64 -30.11 -8.31 9.76
N PRO A 65 -28.95 -8.84 10.19
CA PRO A 65 -28.05 -8.14 11.10
C PRO A 65 -27.43 -6.92 10.40
N SER A 66 -26.80 -6.02 11.17
CA SER A 66 -26.06 -4.89 10.60
C SER A 66 -24.97 -5.40 9.64
N VAL A 67 -24.84 -4.70 8.51
CA VAL A 67 -23.75 -4.90 7.54
C VAL A 67 -22.61 -3.90 7.82
N ASN A 68 -22.84 -2.91 8.68
CA ASN A 68 -21.89 -1.86 9.01
C ASN A 68 -21.05 -2.17 10.26
N PHE A 69 -21.59 -2.94 11.21
CA PHE A 69 -20.91 -3.38 12.43
C PHE A 69 -21.28 -4.82 12.80
N ASP A 70 -20.30 -5.62 13.20
CA ASP A 70 -20.51 -6.95 13.80
C ASP A 70 -20.08 -6.98 15.28
N ASP A 71 -20.74 -7.80 16.08
CA ASP A 71 -20.48 -7.98 17.53
C ASP A 71 -19.02 -8.39 17.83
N SER A 72 -18.30 -8.93 16.84
CA SER A 72 -16.85 -9.21 16.95
C SER A 72 -15.97 -7.95 17.00
N GLY A 73 -16.52 -6.75 16.73
CA GLY A 73 -15.78 -5.49 16.66
C GLY A 73 -15.28 -5.11 15.25
N MET A 74 -15.86 -5.71 14.21
CA MET A 74 -15.51 -5.44 12.81
C MET A 74 -16.39 -4.31 12.25
N PHE A 75 -15.79 -3.45 11.41
CA PHE A 75 -16.46 -2.27 10.84
C PHE A 75 -16.32 -2.23 9.32
N SER A 76 -17.40 -1.84 8.63
CA SER A 76 -17.42 -1.74 7.16
C SER A 76 -16.59 -0.57 6.63
N VAL A 77 -16.24 -0.65 5.34
CA VAL A 77 -15.62 0.47 4.60
C VAL A 77 -16.49 1.73 4.63
N GLN A 78 -17.80 1.59 4.78
CA GLN A 78 -18.72 2.71 4.80
C GLN A 78 -18.63 3.50 6.10
N VAL A 79 -18.48 2.82 7.25
CA VAL A 79 -18.24 3.44 8.56
C VAL A 79 -16.95 4.24 8.55
N ILE A 80 -15.86 3.67 8.00
CA ILE A 80 -14.56 4.37 7.86
C ILE A 80 -14.68 5.59 6.93
N SER A 81 -15.38 5.45 5.80
CA SER A 81 -15.63 6.58 4.88
C SER A 81 -16.47 7.68 5.54
N SER A 82 -17.47 7.31 6.35
CA SER A 82 -18.31 8.25 7.12
C SER A 82 -17.50 8.96 8.21
N ALA A 83 -16.69 8.24 8.97
CA ALA A 83 -15.77 8.79 9.98
C ALA A 83 -14.79 9.80 9.38
N LEU A 84 -14.23 9.52 8.18
CA LEU A 84 -13.33 10.45 7.48
C LEU A 84 -14.03 11.71 6.96
N ARG A 85 -15.31 11.63 6.55
CA ARG A 85 -16.08 12.80 6.11
C ARG A 85 -16.28 13.84 7.21
N VAL A 86 -16.28 13.45 8.48
CA VAL A 86 -16.32 14.38 9.64
C VAL A 86 -15.10 15.30 9.67
N TRP A 87 -13.99 14.91 9.02
CA TRP A 87 -12.74 15.65 8.92
C TRP A 87 -12.51 16.31 7.55
N ASP A 88 -13.57 16.51 6.75
CA ASP A 88 -13.50 16.96 5.35
C ASP A 88 -12.62 16.05 4.45
N MET A 89 -12.41 14.78 4.83
CA MET A 89 -11.63 13.80 4.08
C MET A 89 -12.51 12.80 3.32
N ASN A 90 -12.03 12.34 2.17
CA ASN A 90 -12.70 11.40 1.29
C ASN A 90 -11.86 10.14 1.07
N LEU A 91 -12.50 8.97 1.15
CA LEU A 91 -11.87 7.67 0.91
C LEU A 91 -12.13 7.23 -0.55
N VAL A 92 -11.08 7.20 -1.38
CA VAL A 92 -11.19 6.91 -2.82
C VAL A 92 -10.53 5.57 -3.16
N PRO A 93 -11.23 4.57 -3.74
CA PRO A 93 -10.61 3.30 -4.11
C PRO A 93 -9.51 3.47 -5.17
N PHE A 94 -8.32 2.91 -4.92
CA PHE A 94 -7.13 3.06 -5.76
C PHE A 94 -7.30 2.49 -7.18
N ASN A 95 -8.17 1.50 -7.34
CA ASN A 95 -8.49 0.89 -8.64
C ASN A 95 -9.66 1.61 -9.37
N SER A 96 -10.23 2.67 -8.80
CA SER A 96 -11.37 3.39 -9.42
C SER A 96 -10.94 4.29 -10.59
N SER A 97 -11.88 4.56 -11.51
CA SER A 97 -11.71 5.51 -12.61
C SER A 97 -11.82 6.99 -12.19
N ASN A 98 -11.69 7.29 -10.90
CA ASN A 98 -11.66 8.67 -10.40
C ASN A 98 -10.36 9.35 -10.89
N PRO A 99 -10.40 10.58 -11.46
CA PRO A 99 -9.20 11.30 -11.88
C PRO A 99 -8.09 11.36 -10.82
N HIS A 100 -8.46 11.55 -9.55
CA HIS A 100 -7.51 11.55 -8.44
C HIS A 100 -6.83 10.18 -8.23
N ALA A 101 -7.57 9.07 -8.40
CA ALA A 101 -7.00 7.73 -8.32
C ALA A 101 -6.08 7.38 -9.50
N ILE A 102 -6.31 8.00 -10.67
CA ILE A 102 -5.40 7.89 -11.82
C ILE A 102 -4.10 8.64 -11.50
N THR A 103 -4.16 9.90 -11.05
CA THR A 103 -2.96 10.66 -10.64
C THR A 103 -2.21 9.99 -9.49
N ALA A 104 -2.91 9.50 -8.47
CA ALA A 104 -2.32 8.77 -7.32
C ALA A 104 -1.61 7.46 -7.71
N ARG A 105 -1.93 6.89 -8.89
CA ARG A 105 -1.24 5.71 -9.45
C ARG A 105 0.01 6.07 -10.25
N GLU A 106 0.07 7.28 -10.80
CA GLU A 106 1.25 7.81 -11.50
C GLU A 106 2.25 8.40 -10.49
N ALA A 107 1.75 9.09 -9.46
CA ALA A 107 2.52 9.86 -8.47
C ALA A 107 2.32 9.36 -7.03
N VAL A 108 2.47 8.05 -6.80
CA VAL A 108 2.23 7.35 -5.52
C VAL A 108 2.89 8.02 -4.29
N VAL A 109 4.03 8.69 -4.49
CA VAL A 109 4.81 9.33 -3.42
C VAL A 109 4.25 10.73 -3.04
N GLU A 110 3.48 11.37 -3.93
CA GLU A 110 2.93 12.72 -3.73
C GLU A 110 1.70 12.73 -2.80
N GLU A 111 0.99 11.61 -2.70
CA GLU A 111 -0.16 11.44 -1.81
C GLU A 111 0.20 11.57 -0.32
N SER A 112 -0.82 11.75 0.53
CA SER A 112 -0.61 11.98 1.98
C SER A 112 -0.80 10.72 2.83
N ALA A 113 -1.78 9.88 2.50
CA ALA A 113 -1.99 8.59 3.16
C ALA A 113 -2.83 7.61 2.32
N TYR A 114 -2.65 6.32 2.61
CA TYR A 114 -3.46 5.22 2.13
C TYR A 114 -4.04 4.44 3.32
N ILE A 115 -5.24 3.88 3.12
CA ILE A 115 -5.80 2.80 3.95
C ILE A 115 -5.82 1.54 3.09
N CYS A 116 -5.45 0.40 3.65
CA CYS A 116 -5.58 -0.90 3.00
C CYS A 116 -6.43 -1.84 3.86
N ASN A 117 -7.26 -2.67 3.21
CA ASN A 117 -7.96 -3.80 3.83
C ASN A 117 -7.41 -5.11 3.26
N PHE A 118 -7.16 -6.11 4.10
CA PHE A 118 -7.00 -7.49 3.66
C PHE A 118 -7.71 -8.43 4.61
N ARG A 119 -8.67 -9.18 4.07
CA ARG A 119 -9.46 -10.18 4.83
C ARG A 119 -9.95 -9.60 6.16
N GLU A 120 -10.62 -8.45 6.05
CA GLU A 120 -11.26 -7.70 7.13
C GLU A 120 -10.28 -6.95 8.05
N HIS A 121 -8.96 -7.14 7.93
CA HIS A 121 -7.97 -6.35 8.67
C HIS A 121 -7.67 -5.01 7.99
N TRP A 122 -7.93 -3.91 8.72
CA TRP A 122 -7.64 -2.54 8.30
C TRP A 122 -6.24 -2.08 8.75
N LEU A 123 -5.44 -1.54 7.83
CA LEU A 123 -4.14 -0.91 8.12
C LEU A 123 -3.96 0.44 7.43
N THR A 124 -3.06 1.26 7.98
CA THR A 124 -2.75 2.60 7.47
C THR A 124 -1.32 2.68 6.93
N VAL A 125 -1.12 3.44 5.86
CA VAL A 125 0.19 3.87 5.38
C VAL A 125 0.17 5.40 5.24
N ARG A 126 0.83 6.14 6.13
CA ARG A 126 0.83 7.62 6.16
C ARG A 126 2.22 8.18 5.86
N ARG A 127 2.28 9.28 5.10
CA ARG A 127 3.50 10.08 4.95
C ARG A 127 3.65 11.02 6.15
N LEU A 128 4.83 11.00 6.78
CA LEU A 128 5.20 11.86 7.91
C LEU A 128 6.57 12.48 7.61
N GLY A 129 6.65 13.80 7.62
CA GLY A 129 7.80 14.55 7.12
C GLY A 129 7.98 14.32 5.62
N TYR A 130 9.10 13.69 5.26
CA TYR A 130 9.44 13.28 3.90
C TYR A 130 9.64 11.76 3.78
N GLN A 131 8.93 10.99 4.62
CA GLN A 131 9.08 9.53 4.70
C GLN A 131 7.71 8.87 4.86
N TRP A 132 7.60 7.63 4.38
CA TRP A 132 6.38 6.84 4.49
C TRP A 132 6.46 5.85 5.64
N PHE A 133 5.37 5.66 6.36
CA PHE A 133 5.28 4.70 7.45
C PHE A 133 4.06 3.80 7.30
N ASN A 134 4.29 2.49 7.32
CA ASN A 134 3.27 1.48 7.57
C ASN A 134 2.98 1.47 9.07
N LEU A 135 1.74 1.84 9.42
CA LEU A 135 1.22 1.96 10.76
C LEU A 135 0.17 0.86 11.05
N ASN A 136 0.36 -0.33 10.47
CA ASN A 136 -0.42 -1.51 10.80
C ASN A 136 -0.39 -1.75 12.31
N SER A 137 -1.56 -1.71 12.94
CA SER A 137 -1.79 -1.82 14.38
C SER A 137 -1.30 -3.14 14.99
N LEU A 138 -1.10 -4.18 14.17
CA LEU A 138 -0.51 -5.46 14.57
C LEU A 138 1.03 -5.42 14.70
N LEU A 139 1.68 -4.33 14.29
CA LEU A 139 3.13 -4.14 14.44
C LEU A 139 3.52 -3.61 15.81
N THR A 140 4.66 -4.10 16.31
CA THR A 140 5.21 -3.67 17.60
C THR A 140 5.68 -2.20 17.63
N PHE A 141 5.93 -1.59 16.48
CA PHE A 141 6.20 -0.17 16.25
C PHE A 141 6.11 0.14 14.73
N PRO A 142 6.05 1.43 14.30
CA PRO A 142 5.99 1.81 12.89
C PRO A 142 7.08 1.19 12.00
N GLU A 143 6.71 0.86 10.78
CA GLU A 143 7.62 0.41 9.73
C GLU A 143 7.88 1.51 8.70
N LEU A 144 9.14 1.96 8.60
CA LEU A 144 9.62 2.90 7.61
C LEU A 144 9.64 2.26 6.22
N ILE A 145 8.96 2.90 5.27
CA ILE A 145 8.93 2.58 3.85
C ILE A 145 9.67 3.71 3.11
N SER A 146 10.57 3.34 2.18
CA SER A 146 11.17 4.31 1.25
C SER A 146 10.24 4.56 0.07
N ASP A 147 10.30 5.77 -0.49
CA ASP A 147 9.55 6.18 -1.69
C ASP A 147 9.70 5.18 -2.86
N THR A 148 10.92 4.65 -3.02
CA THR A 148 11.27 3.62 -4.01
C THR A 148 10.68 2.24 -3.74
N TYR A 149 10.33 1.93 -2.48
CA TYR A 149 9.71 0.67 -2.08
C TYR A 149 8.18 0.79 -2.01
N LEU A 150 7.62 1.98 -1.74
CA LEU A 150 6.18 2.21 -1.61
C LEU A 150 5.38 1.72 -2.82
N SER A 151 5.84 2.02 -4.04
CA SER A 151 5.17 1.60 -5.28
C SER A 151 5.18 0.08 -5.47
N LEU A 152 6.26 -0.60 -5.07
CA LEU A 152 6.37 -2.06 -5.06
C LEU A 152 5.49 -2.66 -3.95
N PHE A 153 5.48 -2.07 -2.77
CA PHE A 153 4.67 -2.49 -1.62
C PHE A 153 3.17 -2.44 -1.96
N LEU A 154 2.64 -1.31 -2.42
CA LEU A 154 1.23 -1.21 -2.84
C LEU A 154 0.91 -2.14 -4.03
N THR A 155 1.87 -2.37 -4.93
CA THR A 155 1.71 -3.35 -6.01
C THR A 155 1.62 -4.79 -5.48
N GLN A 156 2.45 -5.16 -4.50
CA GLN A 156 2.40 -6.45 -3.82
C GLN A 156 1.07 -6.64 -3.09
N LEU A 157 0.64 -5.65 -2.28
CA LEU A 157 -0.65 -5.68 -1.60
C LEU A 157 -1.81 -5.93 -2.59
N ARG A 158 -1.84 -5.22 -3.72
CA ARG A 158 -2.86 -5.43 -4.77
C ARG A 158 -2.79 -6.85 -5.38
N HIS A 159 -1.60 -7.44 -5.51
CA HIS A 159 -1.45 -8.83 -6.00
C HIS A 159 -1.86 -9.88 -4.96
N GLU A 160 -1.70 -9.61 -3.68
CA GLU A 160 -2.17 -10.46 -2.57
C GLU A 160 -3.70 -10.37 -2.38
N GLY A 161 -4.35 -9.37 -2.98
CA GLY A 161 -5.80 -9.16 -2.91
C GLY A 161 -6.23 -8.17 -1.84
N TYR A 162 -5.38 -7.18 -1.50
CA TYR A 162 -5.76 -6.07 -0.64
C TYR A 162 -6.61 -5.05 -1.41
N ASP A 163 -7.68 -4.57 -0.79
CA ASP A 163 -8.39 -3.37 -1.24
C ASP A 163 -7.65 -2.14 -0.72
N ILE A 164 -7.13 -1.32 -1.65
CA ILE A 164 -6.34 -0.12 -1.34
C ILE A 164 -7.19 1.11 -1.61
N PHE A 165 -7.16 2.05 -0.67
CA PHE A 165 -7.89 3.32 -0.71
C PHE A 165 -6.94 4.49 -0.46
N ILE A 166 -7.11 5.56 -1.24
CA ILE A 166 -6.41 6.84 -1.10
C ILE A 166 -7.22 7.71 -0.12
N VAL A 167 -6.53 8.37 0.83
CA VAL A 167 -7.14 9.33 1.75
C VAL A 167 -6.93 10.74 1.19
N SER A 168 -8.01 11.31 0.65
CA SER A 168 -8.02 12.61 0.00
C SER A 168 -8.57 13.69 0.93
N GLY A 169 -7.72 14.59 1.43
CA GLY A 169 -8.13 15.73 2.24
C GLY A 169 -7.05 16.22 3.21
N PRO A 170 -7.37 17.22 4.05
CA PRO A 170 -6.43 17.82 4.98
C PRO A 170 -6.24 16.95 6.24
N LEU A 171 -5.18 16.14 6.28
CA LEU A 171 -4.79 15.44 7.51
C LEU A 171 -4.44 16.43 8.63
N PRO A 172 -4.76 16.13 9.91
CA PRO A 172 -4.40 17.00 11.01
C PRO A 172 -2.87 17.10 11.19
N PRO A 173 -2.37 18.28 11.60
CA PRO A 173 -0.96 18.48 11.92
C PRO A 173 -0.59 17.68 13.18
N CYS A 174 0.61 17.08 13.20
CA CYS A 174 1.09 16.30 14.32
C CYS A 174 2.59 16.53 14.54
N SER A 175 3.05 16.47 15.80
CA SER A 175 4.44 16.78 16.16
C SER A 175 5.46 15.82 15.54
N ALA A 176 5.04 14.61 15.15
CA ALA A 176 5.86 13.68 14.39
C ALA A 176 6.27 14.26 13.02
N ASP A 177 5.30 14.83 12.29
CA ASP A 177 5.47 15.37 10.94
C ASP A 177 6.44 16.55 10.91
N ASP A 178 6.35 17.46 11.90
CA ASP A 178 7.27 18.59 12.04
C ASP A 178 8.70 18.18 12.41
N VAL A 179 8.88 17.19 13.28
CA VAL A 179 10.23 16.70 13.64
C VAL A 179 10.84 15.88 12.50
N LEU A 180 10.06 15.06 11.81
CA LEU A 180 10.52 14.24 10.68
C LEU A 180 10.85 15.07 9.42
N ARG A 181 10.30 16.29 9.28
CA ARG A 181 10.79 17.29 8.30
C ARG A 181 12.23 17.73 8.56
N VAL A 182 12.68 17.74 9.82
CA VAL A 182 14.00 18.26 10.23
C VAL A 182 15.01 17.13 10.49
N THR A 183 14.56 15.99 10.99
CA THR A 183 15.39 14.83 11.32
C THR A 183 14.70 13.55 10.82
N PRO A 184 15.08 13.05 9.64
CA PRO A 184 14.54 11.80 9.10
C PRO A 184 14.74 10.62 10.06
N ALA A 185 13.75 9.75 10.17
CA ALA A 185 13.84 8.50 10.91
C ALA A 185 14.79 7.52 10.19
N THR A 186 15.55 6.77 10.98
CA THR A 186 16.37 5.64 10.53
C THR A 186 15.90 4.36 11.22
N GLN A 187 15.69 3.30 10.45
CA GLN A 187 15.25 2.00 10.98
C GLN A 187 16.38 0.97 10.92
N ALA A 188 16.91 0.58 12.07
CA ALA A 188 17.91 -0.49 12.16
C ALA A 188 17.29 -1.89 12.25
N VAL A 189 16.01 -2.00 12.61
CA VAL A 189 15.30 -3.26 12.87
C VAL A 189 13.88 -3.18 12.31
N LYS A 190 13.50 -4.09 11.40
CA LYS A 190 12.12 -4.26 10.91
C LYS A 190 11.21 -4.65 12.09
N PRO A 191 10.01 -4.08 12.25
CA PRO A 191 9.15 -4.41 13.38
C PRO A 191 8.57 -5.82 13.23
N LYS A 192 8.12 -6.39 14.35
CA LYS A 192 7.52 -7.73 14.39
C LYS A 192 6.00 -7.61 14.55
N LEU A 193 5.30 -8.71 14.31
CA LEU A 193 3.90 -8.81 14.69
C LEU A 193 3.81 -9.00 16.20
N ILE A 194 2.81 -8.38 16.85
CA ILE A 194 2.61 -8.48 18.30
C ILE A 194 2.35 -9.95 18.74
N VAL A 195 1.81 -10.78 17.84
CA VAL A 195 1.64 -12.23 18.04
C VAL A 195 2.98 -12.91 18.34
N ASP A 196 4.06 -12.55 17.63
CA ASP A 196 5.41 -13.12 17.83
C ASP A 196 5.98 -12.78 19.23
N GLU A 197 5.63 -11.61 19.77
CA GLU A 197 5.98 -11.22 21.14
C GLU A 197 5.17 -12.00 22.19
N SER A 198 3.92 -12.38 21.89
CA SER A 198 3.09 -13.20 22.77
C SER A 198 3.60 -14.64 22.92
N GLU A 199 4.07 -15.28 21.84
CA GLU A 199 4.68 -16.62 21.92
C GLU A 199 6.06 -16.57 22.59
N SER A 200 6.88 -15.58 22.24
CA SER A 200 8.20 -15.40 22.84
C SER A 200 8.16 -14.82 24.27
N SER A 201 6.98 -14.50 24.82
CA SER A 201 6.78 -14.13 26.24
C SER A 201 6.06 -15.23 27.05
N SER A 202 5.06 -15.93 26.49
CA SER A 202 4.41 -17.06 27.15
C SER A 202 5.36 -18.26 27.35
N SER A 203 6.22 -18.55 26.39
CA SER A 203 7.28 -19.58 26.49
C SER A 203 8.31 -19.31 27.61
N LYS A 204 8.48 -18.06 28.05
CA LYS A 204 9.43 -17.68 29.12
C LYS A 204 9.10 -18.32 30.47
N GLY A 205 7.87 -18.77 30.69
CA GLY A 205 7.43 -19.35 31.97
C GLY A 205 7.85 -20.80 32.22
N ARG A 206 8.10 -21.62 31.18
CA ARG A 206 8.34 -23.08 31.35
C ARG A 206 9.50 -23.67 30.52
N SER A 207 10.16 -22.90 29.63
CA SER A 207 11.23 -23.44 28.76
C SER A 207 12.49 -22.56 28.64
N ARG A 208 12.98 -21.98 29.75
CA ARG A 208 14.26 -21.21 29.75
C ARG A 208 15.44 -21.86 30.46
N THR A 209 15.27 -23.03 31.06
CA THR A 209 16.37 -23.76 31.74
C THR A 209 17.12 -24.75 30.86
N ALA A 210 16.59 -25.05 29.66
CA ALA A 210 17.16 -26.02 28.72
C ALA A 210 17.90 -25.36 27.55
N GLN A 211 17.23 -24.53 26.73
CA GLN A 211 17.81 -24.04 25.47
C GLN A 211 19.02 -23.12 25.65
N SER A 212 19.03 -22.16 26.59
CA SER A 212 20.21 -21.29 26.76
C SER A 212 21.43 -22.08 27.26
N LYS A 213 21.23 -23.05 28.16
CA LYS A 213 22.28 -24.00 28.53
C LYS A 213 22.81 -24.75 27.31
N GLN A 214 21.93 -25.22 26.44
CA GLN A 214 22.36 -26.00 25.27
C GLN A 214 23.13 -25.14 24.25
N GLU A 215 22.77 -23.87 24.05
CA GLU A 215 23.56 -22.94 23.22
C GLU A 215 24.89 -22.53 23.88
N ASP A 216 24.91 -22.27 25.18
CA ASP A 216 26.13 -21.92 25.92
C ASP A 216 27.08 -23.12 26.03
N ASP A 217 26.56 -24.34 26.26
CA ASP A 217 27.33 -25.60 26.26
C ASP A 217 27.85 -25.94 24.85
N LEU A 218 27.06 -25.72 23.78
CA LEU A 218 27.53 -25.89 22.39
C LEU A 218 28.63 -24.88 22.04
N ARG A 219 28.49 -23.61 22.43
CA ARG A 219 29.52 -22.58 22.25
C ARG A 219 30.78 -22.88 23.06
N SER A 220 30.62 -23.34 24.30
CA SER A 220 31.72 -23.78 25.17
C SER A 220 32.44 -25.00 24.59
N ALA A 221 31.71 -25.99 24.05
CA ALA A 221 32.28 -27.18 23.41
C ALA A 221 33.04 -26.84 22.12
N LEU A 222 32.48 -25.97 21.27
CA LEU A 222 33.17 -25.47 20.07
C LEU A 222 34.45 -24.70 20.43
N ALA A 223 34.39 -23.81 21.43
CA ALA A 223 35.56 -23.09 21.93
C ALA A 223 36.60 -24.03 22.57
N ALA A 224 36.18 -25.06 23.29
CA ALA A 224 37.06 -26.07 23.89
C ALA A 224 37.77 -26.92 22.82
N SER A 225 37.06 -27.36 21.79
CA SER A 225 37.65 -28.09 20.65
C SER A 225 38.68 -27.22 19.91
N LEU A 226 38.34 -25.95 19.62
CA LEU A 226 39.26 -25.02 18.96
C LEU A 226 40.52 -24.76 19.82
N LYS A 227 40.37 -24.68 21.14
CA LYS A 227 41.46 -24.42 22.08
C LYS A 227 42.34 -25.65 22.36
N LYS A 228 41.86 -26.87 22.09
CA LYS A 228 42.62 -28.12 22.34
C LYS A 228 43.66 -28.45 21.25
N VAL A 229 43.67 -27.70 20.14
CA VAL A 229 44.76 -27.76 19.12
C VAL A 229 46.01 -26.99 19.59
N GLY A 230 45.87 -26.11 20.59
CA GLY A 230 46.97 -25.35 21.16
C GLY A 230 47.59 -25.98 22.41
N THR A 231 48.84 -26.43 22.28
CA THR A 231 49.82 -26.54 23.38
C THR A 231 49.54 -27.59 24.48
N GLU A 232 49.96 -28.85 24.25
CA GLU A 232 51.17 -29.46 24.84
C GLU A 232 51.40 -30.83 24.17
N GLY A 233 52.64 -31.34 24.10
CA GLY A 233 52.91 -32.58 23.36
C GLY A 233 54.22 -33.28 23.72
N ILE A 234 54.33 -34.54 23.32
CA ILE A 234 55.54 -35.38 23.31
C ILE A 234 55.45 -36.33 22.09
N GLY A 235 56.54 -36.37 21.30
CA GLY A 235 56.85 -37.20 20.11
C GLY A 235 55.79 -38.12 19.49
N THR A 236 55.62 -38.12 18.16
CA THR A 236 56.60 -38.75 17.23
C THR A 236 56.28 -38.39 15.77
N SER A 237 57.30 -38.44 14.89
CA SER A 237 57.25 -38.39 13.41
C SER A 237 56.61 -37.18 12.72
N VAL A 238 57.41 -36.48 11.92
CA VAL A 238 56.93 -35.45 10.98
C VAL A 238 56.23 -36.12 9.78
N MET A 239 55.00 -35.72 9.51
CA MET A 239 54.39 -35.72 8.18
C MET A 239 53.69 -34.37 8.00
N THR A 240 53.71 -33.82 6.80
CA THR A 240 53.15 -32.50 6.48
C THR A 240 51.72 -32.63 5.96
N ASP A 241 50.82 -31.76 6.41
CA ASP A 241 49.35 -31.79 6.18
C ASP A 241 48.91 -32.03 4.72
N GLU A 242 49.77 -31.67 3.75
CA GLU A 242 49.61 -31.95 2.32
C GLU A 242 49.43 -33.46 2.02
N THR A 243 50.07 -34.37 2.77
CA THR A 243 49.90 -35.82 2.56
C THR A 243 48.58 -36.36 3.10
N GLU A 244 48.01 -35.76 4.15
CA GLU A 244 46.72 -36.19 4.71
C GLU A 244 45.55 -35.71 3.82
N LEU A 245 45.63 -34.46 3.33
CA LEU A 245 44.68 -33.92 2.37
C LEU A 245 44.71 -34.70 1.03
N GLN A 246 45.90 -35.04 0.53
CA GLN A 246 46.03 -35.82 -0.70
C GLN A 246 45.60 -37.29 -0.52
N MET A 247 45.79 -37.88 0.67
CA MET A 247 45.26 -39.21 0.98
C MET A 247 43.72 -39.23 1.04
N ALA A 248 43.09 -38.18 1.57
CA ALA A 248 41.63 -38.04 1.54
C ALA A 248 41.06 -37.93 0.12
N LEU A 249 41.74 -37.20 -0.77
CA LEU A 249 41.42 -37.16 -2.21
C LEU A 249 41.60 -38.53 -2.89
N GLN A 250 42.72 -39.22 -2.64
CA GLN A 250 42.97 -40.57 -3.19
C GLN A 250 41.90 -41.57 -2.73
N MET A 251 41.56 -41.60 -1.44
CA MET A 251 40.52 -42.46 -0.88
C MET A 251 39.13 -42.18 -1.46
N SER A 252 38.86 -40.94 -1.87
CA SER A 252 37.61 -40.58 -2.56
C SER A 252 37.54 -41.14 -4.00
N THR A 253 38.68 -41.46 -4.62
CA THR A 253 38.74 -42.02 -5.99
C THR A 253 38.74 -43.54 -6.07
N GLU A 254 39.12 -44.25 -5.00
CA GLU A 254 39.24 -45.72 -5.00
C GLU A 254 38.08 -46.43 -4.26
N GLY A 255 37.06 -45.68 -3.81
CA GLY A 255 36.02 -46.15 -2.89
C GLY A 255 34.73 -46.72 -3.50
N VAL A 256 34.45 -46.56 -4.81
CA VAL A 256 33.19 -47.06 -5.43
C VAL A 256 33.44 -47.70 -6.81
N THR A 257 33.78 -49.00 -6.81
CA THR A 257 33.62 -49.83 -8.01
C THR A 257 32.18 -50.35 -8.09
N GLY A 258 31.33 -49.75 -8.94
CA GLY A 258 30.05 -50.39 -9.34
C GLY A 258 28.76 -49.60 -9.18
N ALA A 259 28.75 -48.28 -9.39
CA ALA A 259 27.54 -47.54 -9.77
C ALA A 259 27.92 -46.41 -10.74
N GLN A 260 27.09 -46.15 -11.75
CA GLN A 260 27.39 -45.13 -12.77
C GLN A 260 27.14 -43.72 -12.23
N VAL A 261 28.18 -42.90 -12.21
CA VAL A 261 28.04 -41.44 -12.15
C VAL A 261 27.98 -40.95 -13.60
N HIS A 262 26.84 -40.39 -14.01
CA HIS A 262 26.75 -39.64 -15.25
C HIS A 262 27.44 -38.27 -15.09
N SER A 263 28.05 -37.76 -16.17
CA SER A 263 28.62 -36.42 -16.16
C SER A 263 27.52 -35.39 -16.41
N ASP A 264 27.34 -34.44 -15.50
CA ASP A 264 26.39 -33.33 -15.67
C ASP A 264 26.72 -32.44 -16.89
N GLU A 265 27.94 -32.55 -17.44
CA GLU A 265 28.34 -31.86 -18.68
C GLU A 265 27.75 -32.51 -19.95
N ASP A 266 27.53 -33.84 -19.98
CA ASP A 266 26.95 -34.54 -21.13
C ASP A 266 25.45 -34.20 -21.28
N ASP A 267 24.70 -34.21 -20.17
CA ASP A 267 23.27 -33.85 -20.15
C ASP A 267 23.05 -32.37 -20.50
N LEU A 268 23.96 -31.48 -20.09
CA LEU A 268 23.91 -30.06 -20.47
C LEU A 268 24.17 -29.85 -21.97
N GLN A 269 25.10 -30.59 -22.57
CA GLN A 269 25.31 -30.56 -24.03
C GLN A 269 24.13 -31.17 -24.78
N ALA A 270 23.53 -32.26 -24.28
CA ALA A 270 22.33 -32.87 -24.86
C ALA A 270 21.14 -31.90 -24.87
N ALA A 271 20.90 -31.16 -23.77
CA ALA A 271 19.83 -30.17 -23.69
C ALA A 271 19.99 -29.02 -24.71
N ILE A 272 21.22 -28.54 -24.91
CA ILE A 272 21.54 -27.51 -25.92
C ILE A 272 21.33 -28.08 -27.33
N GLN A 273 21.76 -29.31 -27.60
CA GLN A 273 21.62 -29.93 -28.92
C GLN A 273 20.16 -30.29 -29.27
N MET A 274 19.35 -30.72 -28.29
CA MET A 274 17.90 -30.88 -28.47
C MET A 274 17.21 -29.55 -28.82
N SER A 275 17.58 -28.46 -28.14
CA SER A 275 17.04 -27.11 -28.41
C SER A 275 17.34 -26.62 -29.83
N LEU A 276 18.43 -27.11 -30.45
CA LEU A 276 18.77 -26.84 -31.85
C LEU A 276 18.03 -27.75 -32.86
N GLN A 277 17.60 -28.95 -32.46
CA GLN A 277 16.94 -29.91 -33.36
C GLN A 277 15.40 -29.81 -33.37
N GLU A 278 14.79 -29.26 -32.32
CA GLU A 278 13.33 -29.07 -32.24
C GLU A 278 12.77 -28.07 -33.28
N SER A 279 13.64 -27.37 -34.02
CA SER A 279 13.28 -26.46 -35.12
C SER A 279 12.74 -27.15 -36.40
N SER A 280 12.54 -28.48 -36.41
CA SER A 280 12.32 -29.23 -37.68
C SER A 280 11.36 -30.44 -37.65
N SER A 281 10.17 -30.36 -37.02
CA SER A 281 9.12 -31.41 -37.22
C SER A 281 7.63 -31.06 -37.02
N ALA A 282 7.19 -29.84 -37.37
CA ALA A 282 5.81 -29.52 -37.83
C ALA A 282 4.60 -29.71 -36.84
N PRO A 283 3.33 -29.34 -37.17
CA PRO A 283 2.84 -28.42 -38.20
C PRO A 283 1.87 -27.29 -37.69
N GLN A 284 1.69 -26.25 -38.52
CA GLN A 284 0.53 -25.33 -38.61
C GLN A 284 0.10 -24.47 -37.38
N ARG A 285 0.52 -23.19 -37.40
CA ARG A 285 -0.29 -21.93 -37.26
C ARG A 285 0.52 -20.78 -36.64
N ARG A 286 1.56 -20.27 -37.31
CA ARG A 286 2.29 -19.03 -36.90
C ARG A 286 2.76 -18.10 -38.03
N ASP A 287 2.36 -18.34 -39.28
CA ASP A 287 2.83 -17.54 -40.44
C ASP A 287 2.31 -16.09 -40.50
N SER A 288 1.61 -15.59 -39.48
CA SER A 288 1.00 -14.25 -39.46
C SER A 288 1.83 -13.18 -38.75
N ASP A 289 2.61 -13.56 -37.75
CA ASP A 289 3.22 -12.60 -36.82
C ASP A 289 4.63 -12.18 -37.27
N GLU A 290 5.35 -13.06 -37.96
CA GLU A 290 6.75 -12.84 -38.36
C GLU A 290 6.88 -11.90 -39.56
N GLU A 291 5.97 -11.96 -40.55
CA GLU A 291 5.91 -10.98 -41.65
C GLU A 291 5.60 -9.57 -41.14
N LEU A 292 4.68 -9.42 -40.18
CA LEU A 292 4.36 -8.12 -39.57
C LEU A 292 5.55 -7.54 -38.80
N LEU A 293 6.31 -8.40 -38.10
CA LEU A 293 7.52 -7.98 -37.39
C LEU A 293 8.61 -7.49 -38.36
N HIS A 294 8.85 -8.24 -39.44
CA HIS A 294 9.79 -7.84 -40.50
C HIS A 294 9.35 -6.56 -41.23
N GLN A 295 8.04 -6.38 -41.49
CA GLN A 295 7.52 -5.18 -42.12
C GLN A 295 7.74 -3.95 -41.22
N ALA A 296 7.44 -4.05 -39.92
CA ALA A 296 7.66 -2.98 -38.94
C ALA A 296 9.14 -2.57 -38.84
N LEU A 297 10.06 -3.56 -38.79
CA LEU A 297 11.51 -3.32 -38.79
C LEU A 297 11.98 -2.60 -40.07
N SER A 298 11.46 -2.99 -41.24
CA SER A 298 11.83 -2.35 -42.51
C SER A 298 11.38 -0.88 -42.58
N LEU A 299 10.16 -0.57 -42.14
CA LEU A 299 9.62 0.79 -42.09
C LEU A 299 10.40 1.68 -41.10
N SER A 300 10.79 1.12 -39.95
CA SER A 300 11.56 1.86 -38.94
C SER A 300 13.01 2.14 -39.35
N MET A 301 13.60 1.34 -40.23
CA MET A 301 14.92 1.64 -40.83
C MET A 301 14.83 2.74 -41.89
N GLN A 302 13.74 2.77 -42.67
CA GLN A 302 13.61 3.66 -43.82
C GLN A 302 13.29 5.12 -43.44
N SER A 303 12.79 5.37 -42.23
CA SER A 303 12.47 6.70 -41.70
C SER A 303 13.67 7.51 -41.20
N GLN A 304 14.89 6.94 -41.12
CA GLN A 304 16.08 7.64 -40.60
C GLN A 304 16.97 8.33 -41.66
N GLN A 305 16.61 8.30 -42.95
CA GLN A 305 17.44 8.89 -44.03
C GLN A 305 16.82 10.13 -44.73
N ALA A 306 15.82 10.78 -44.14
CA ALA A 306 15.15 11.95 -44.72
C ALA A 306 15.18 13.20 -43.80
N ALA A 307 16.25 13.99 -43.92
CA ALA A 307 16.29 15.39 -43.50
C ALA A 307 16.88 16.22 -44.66
N PRO A 308 16.33 17.41 -44.95
CA PRO A 308 17.05 18.61 -44.49
C PRO A 308 16.18 19.85 -44.18
N GLY A 309 16.74 20.74 -43.35
CA GLY A 309 16.62 22.20 -43.55
C GLY A 309 15.44 22.94 -42.90
N PRO A 310 15.68 23.89 -41.97
CA PRO A 310 14.65 24.76 -41.42
C PRO A 310 14.47 26.06 -42.24
N SER A 311 13.28 26.67 -42.13
CA SER A 311 13.01 28.06 -42.56
C SER A 311 11.83 28.65 -41.78
N ALA A 312 11.67 29.96 -41.78
CA ALA A 312 10.98 30.69 -40.71
C ALA A 312 9.74 31.50 -41.14
N SER A 313 8.99 31.93 -40.12
CA SER A 313 7.99 33.02 -40.10
C SER A 313 6.62 32.78 -40.77
N THR A 314 5.56 33.16 -40.04
CA THR A 314 4.42 33.94 -40.58
C THR A 314 3.60 34.54 -39.42
N GLY A 315 2.84 35.60 -39.69
CA GLY A 315 1.96 36.30 -38.73
C GLY A 315 0.47 36.28 -39.13
N PRO A 316 -0.42 36.93 -38.36
CA PRO A 316 -1.88 36.89 -38.54
C PRO A 316 -2.43 37.91 -39.56
N PRO A 317 -3.61 37.67 -40.15
CA PRO A 317 -4.85 38.42 -39.82
C PRO A 317 -6.10 37.48 -39.69
N GLN A 318 -7.20 37.73 -38.94
CA GLN A 318 -8.13 38.87 -38.76
C GLN A 318 -9.33 38.99 -39.75
N THR A 319 -10.47 39.47 -39.19
CA THR A 319 -11.67 40.13 -39.79
C THR A 319 -12.99 39.38 -40.13
N SER A 320 -14.04 39.67 -39.32
CA SER A 320 -15.45 40.01 -39.73
C SER A 320 -16.36 38.92 -40.35
N THR A 321 -17.71 39.00 -40.39
CA THR A 321 -18.72 40.10 -40.22
C THR A 321 -20.02 39.65 -39.48
N SER A 322 -20.83 40.61 -39.00
CA SER A 322 -22.28 40.49 -38.64
C SER A 322 -23.11 41.40 -39.62
N PRO A 323 -24.40 41.83 -39.44
CA PRO A 323 -25.40 41.81 -38.33
C PRO A 323 -26.62 40.91 -38.70
N GLU A 324 -27.91 41.02 -38.30
CA GLU A 324 -28.82 41.96 -37.58
C GLU A 324 -29.75 41.17 -36.59
N HIS A 325 -30.46 41.68 -35.58
CA HIS A 325 -31.00 43.01 -35.14
C HIS A 325 -32.52 43.21 -35.37
N LEU A 326 -33.34 43.19 -34.29
CA LEU A 326 -34.49 44.11 -34.00
C LEU A 326 -35.27 43.70 -32.73
N SER A 327 -36.20 44.56 -32.27
CA SER A 327 -36.74 44.57 -30.89
C SER A 327 -38.27 44.77 -30.80
N SER A 328 -38.89 44.39 -29.67
CA SER A 328 -40.10 45.05 -29.13
C SER A 328 -40.53 44.52 -27.74
N THR A 329 -41.22 45.36 -26.97
CA THR A 329 -42.00 45.06 -25.75
C THR A 329 -43.35 45.79 -25.84
N PRO A 330 -44.42 45.32 -25.16
CA PRO A 330 -44.86 46.07 -23.98
C PRO A 330 -45.54 45.24 -22.85
N ASN A 331 -45.74 45.91 -21.71
CA ASN A 331 -46.43 45.51 -20.46
C ASN A 331 -47.66 44.57 -20.55
N ASN A 332 -47.84 43.75 -19.50
CA ASN A 332 -49.03 43.89 -18.65
C ASN A 332 -48.78 43.48 -17.17
N HIS A 333 -49.65 43.91 -16.25
CA HIS A 333 -49.64 43.64 -14.81
C HIS A 333 -50.25 42.27 -14.44
N MET A 334 -49.69 41.59 -13.44
CA MET A 334 -50.49 40.97 -12.37
C MET A 334 -49.65 40.70 -11.10
N VAL A 335 -50.31 40.48 -9.96
CA VAL A 335 -49.70 40.36 -8.62
C VAL A 335 -49.92 38.97 -8.06
N SER A 336 -48.86 38.34 -7.53
CA SER A 336 -48.92 37.19 -6.63
C SER A 336 -47.75 37.26 -5.64
N ASN A 337 -48.01 36.95 -4.36
CA ASN A 337 -46.95 36.83 -3.35
C ASN A 337 -46.29 35.46 -3.39
N SER A 338 -44.95 35.45 -3.47
CA SER A 338 -44.09 34.32 -3.11
C SER A 338 -42.84 34.87 -2.43
N GLU A 339 -42.62 34.56 -1.15
CA GLU A 339 -41.38 34.90 -0.45
C GLU A 339 -40.28 33.88 -0.78
N GLU A 340 -39.71 33.97 -1.97
CA GLU A 340 -38.46 33.27 -2.29
C GLU A 340 -37.27 33.98 -1.62
N THR A 341 -36.69 33.33 -0.61
CA THR A 341 -35.48 33.81 0.07
C THR A 341 -34.26 33.62 -0.84
N ALA A 342 -33.96 34.64 -1.64
CA ALA A 342 -32.75 34.68 -2.47
C ALA A 342 -31.47 34.50 -1.61
N PRO A 343 -30.42 33.84 -2.14
CA PRO A 343 -29.20 33.60 -1.38
C PRO A 343 -28.50 34.92 -0.99
N PRO A 344 -27.99 35.04 0.26
CA PRO A 344 -27.46 36.31 0.77
C PRO A 344 -26.23 36.79 0.00
N ASN A 345 -26.21 38.09 -0.33
CA ASN A 345 -25.11 38.71 -1.09
C ASN A 345 -23.78 38.57 -0.34
N ALA A 346 -22.76 38.03 -1.03
CA ALA A 346 -21.43 37.82 -0.47
C ALA A 346 -20.77 39.10 0.10
N GLN A 347 -21.15 40.29 -0.39
CA GLN A 347 -20.69 41.56 0.17
C GLN A 347 -21.26 41.81 1.58
N GLU A 348 -22.56 41.60 1.81
CA GLU A 348 -23.16 41.75 3.14
C GLU A 348 -22.57 40.76 4.15
N ILE A 349 -22.30 39.52 3.73
CA ILE A 349 -21.67 38.50 4.60
C ILE A 349 -20.27 38.95 5.00
N ARG A 350 -19.50 39.54 4.06
CA ARG A 350 -18.17 40.08 4.31
C ARG A 350 -18.20 41.28 5.26
N GLU A 351 -19.15 42.19 5.09
CA GLU A 351 -19.34 43.34 5.99
C GLU A 351 -19.77 42.91 7.39
N LYS A 352 -20.73 41.98 7.51
CA LYS A 352 -21.16 41.41 8.81
C LYS A 352 -19.99 40.70 9.52
N ARG A 353 -19.13 39.97 8.80
CA ARG A 353 -17.89 39.37 9.35
C ARG A 353 -16.87 40.42 9.81
N LEU A 354 -16.66 41.49 9.05
CA LEU A 354 -15.75 42.60 9.43
C LEU A 354 -16.26 43.38 10.65
N ALA A 355 -17.57 43.63 10.72
CA ALA A 355 -18.21 44.26 11.87
C ALA A 355 -18.08 43.43 13.15
N PHE A 356 -18.20 42.10 13.05
CA PHE A 356 -17.98 41.17 14.16
C PHE A 356 -16.51 41.17 14.64
N LEU A 357 -15.55 41.10 13.71
CA LEU A 357 -14.11 41.13 14.00
C LEU A 357 -13.67 42.43 14.70
N ASN A 358 -14.21 43.59 14.30
CA ASN A 358 -13.92 44.85 14.96
C ASN A 358 -14.58 45.00 16.34
N LYS A 359 -15.61 44.20 16.67
CA LYS A 359 -16.34 44.27 17.94
C LYS A 359 -15.74 43.38 19.04
N ASN A 360 -15.00 42.34 18.66
CA ASN A 360 -14.43 41.33 19.56
C ASN A 360 -12.88 41.40 19.62
N LYS A 361 -12.30 42.58 19.44
CA LYS A 361 -10.87 42.81 19.64
C LYS A 361 -10.63 43.39 21.05
N PRO A 362 -9.69 42.85 21.85
CA PRO A 362 -9.39 43.35 23.19
C PRO A 362 -8.67 44.70 23.17
#